data_AF-A0A937B598-F1
#
_entry.id   AF-A0A937B598-F1
#
_cell.length_a   1.000
_cell.length_b   1.000
_cell.length_c   1.000
_cell.angle_alpha   90.00
_cell.angle_beta   90.00
_cell.angle_gamma   90.00
#
_symmetry.space_group_name_H-M   'P 1'
#
loop_
_entity.id
_entity.type
_entity.pdbx_description
1 polymer ?
#
loop_
_entity_poly.entity_id
_entity_poly.type
_entity_poly.pdbx_seq_one_letter_code
_entity_poly.pdbx_strand_id
1 'polypeptide(L)'
;MTVKSSISLTDSQHAFAKALVDSGHFPSVSAVLQQGIELLRGRGGVAALTPAALARLLGERLSGPSVQGKDRDKRLAGMIARKRRAHVARG
;
A
#
# COMPACT_ATOMS: atom_id res chain seq x y z
N MET A 1 -0.44 2.37 -26.71
CA MET A 1 0.05 1.29 -27.60
C MET A 1 0.01 -0.02 -26.84
N THR A 2 -0.48 -1.10 -27.45
CA THR A 2 -0.46 -2.46 -26.88
C THR A 2 0.47 -3.35 -27.70
N VAL A 3 1.45 -3.98 -27.05
CA VAL A 3 2.35 -4.94 -27.68
C VAL A 3 1.66 -6.31 -27.73
N LYS A 4 1.62 -6.96 -28.90
CA LYS A 4 1.11 -8.32 -29.04
C LYS A 4 2.24 -9.30 -28.71
N SER A 5 2.17 -9.89 -27.53
CA SER A 5 3.10 -10.94 -27.08
C SER A 5 2.41 -12.30 -27.16
N SER A 6 3.10 -13.32 -27.67
CA SER A 6 2.64 -14.71 -27.57
C SER A 6 2.95 -15.24 -26.18
N ILE A 7 1.94 -15.71 -25.46
CA ILE A 7 2.04 -16.18 -24.06
C ILE A 7 1.40 -17.56 -23.98
N SER A 8 2.14 -18.54 -23.46
CA SER A 8 1.59 -19.86 -23.15
C SER A 8 0.80 -19.80 -21.84
N LEU A 9 -0.42 -20.34 -21.86
CA LEU A 9 -1.27 -20.50 -20.67
C LEU A 9 -1.43 -21.99 -20.38
N THR A 10 -1.59 -22.33 -19.11
CA THR A 10 -2.09 -23.67 -18.75
C THR A 10 -3.55 -23.82 -19.18
N ASP A 11 -4.00 -25.04 -19.38
CA ASP A 11 -5.41 -25.32 -19.72
C ASP A 11 -6.37 -24.72 -18.70
N SER A 12 -6.02 -24.79 -17.40
CA SER A 12 -6.81 -24.20 -16.31
C SER A 12 -6.88 -22.67 -16.38
N GLN A 13 -5.78 -21.99 -16.70
CA GLN A 13 -5.74 -20.53 -16.86
C GLN A 13 -6.55 -20.10 -18.09
N HIS A 14 -6.44 -20.84 -19.18
CA HIS A 14 -7.20 -20.56 -20.39
C HIS A 14 -8.71 -20.75 -20.17
N ALA A 15 -9.11 -21.86 -19.54
CA ALA A 15 -10.52 -22.15 -19.22
C ALA A 15 -11.13 -21.07 -18.32
N PHE A 16 -10.40 -20.61 -17.30
CA PHE A 16 -10.84 -19.53 -16.42
C PHE A 16 -11.04 -18.21 -17.18
N ALA A 17 -10.06 -17.81 -17.99
CA ALA A 17 -10.16 -16.60 -18.79
C ALA A 17 -11.32 -16.67 -19.81
N LYS A 18 -11.55 -17.85 -20.39
CA LYS A 18 -12.64 -18.09 -21.33
C LYS A 18 -14.01 -17.99 -20.65
N ALA A 19 -14.18 -18.54 -19.45
CA ALA A 19 -15.42 -18.41 -18.68
C ALA A 19 -15.75 -16.94 -18.33
N LEU A 20 -14.73 -16.11 -18.05
CA LEU A 20 -14.92 -14.68 -17.81
C LEU A 20 -15.34 -13.90 -19.06
N VAL A 21 -14.90 -14.34 -20.24
CA VAL A 21 -15.32 -13.75 -21.52
C VAL A 21 -16.74 -14.20 -21.87
N ASP A 22 -17.03 -15.49 -21.75
CA ASP A 22 -18.36 -16.06 -22.03
C ASP A 22 -19.46 -15.44 -21.15
N SER A 23 -19.13 -15.12 -19.90
CA SER A 23 -20.05 -14.45 -18.96
C SER A 23 -20.19 -12.95 -19.21
N GLY A 24 -19.50 -12.39 -20.22
CA GLY A 24 -19.60 -10.99 -20.61
C GLY A 24 -18.82 -10.02 -19.71
N HIS A 25 -18.05 -10.51 -18.72
CA HIS A 25 -17.26 -9.65 -17.85
C HIS A 25 -16.07 -9.00 -18.58
N PHE A 26 -15.54 -9.68 -19.60
CA PHE A 26 -14.42 -9.19 -20.40
C PHE A 26 -14.66 -9.39 -21.90
N PRO A 27 -14.19 -8.46 -22.74
CA PRO A 27 -14.38 -8.55 -24.19
C PRO A 27 -13.46 -9.58 -24.86
N SER A 28 -12.39 -10.03 -24.19
CA SER A 28 -11.46 -11.03 -24.71
C SER A 28 -10.55 -11.59 -23.62
N VAL A 29 -9.90 -12.73 -23.91
CA VAL A 29 -8.88 -13.33 -23.03
C VAL A 29 -7.69 -12.38 -22.82
N SER A 30 -7.32 -11.61 -23.85
CA SER A 30 -6.24 -10.61 -23.72
C SER A 30 -6.58 -9.51 -22.72
N ALA A 31 -7.85 -9.06 -22.69
CA ALA A 31 -8.31 -8.07 -21.72
C ALA A 31 -8.28 -8.62 -20.28
N VAL A 32 -8.62 -9.90 -20.07
CA VAL A 32 -8.50 -10.56 -18.76
C VAL A 32 -7.04 -10.54 -18.28
N LEU A 33 -6.10 -10.94 -19.15
CA LEU A 33 -4.68 -10.97 -18.79
C LEU A 33 -4.11 -9.58 -18.52
N GLN A 34 -4.47 -8.58 -19.32
CA GLN A 34 -4.07 -7.19 -19.11
C GLN A 34 -4.56 -6.69 -17.74
N GLN A 35 -5.82 -6.93 -17.41
CA GLN A 35 -6.36 -6.57 -16.09
C GLN A 35 -5.65 -7.32 -14.96
N GLY A 36 -5.36 -8.61 -15.14
CA GLY A 36 -4.60 -9.40 -14.17
C GLY A 36 -3.21 -8.83 -13.90
N ILE A 37 -2.50 -8.40 -14.94
CA ILE A 37 -1.18 -7.75 -14.82
C ILE A 37 -1.29 -6.42 -14.09
N GLU A 38 -2.30 -5.59 -14.39
CA GLU A 38 -2.51 -4.33 -13.69
C GLU A 38 -2.84 -4.54 -12.21
N LEU A 39 -3.61 -5.58 -11.86
CA LEU A 39 -3.85 -5.95 -10.45
C LEU A 39 -2.55 -6.37 -9.75
N LEU A 40 -1.68 -7.13 -10.42
CA LEU A 40 -0.36 -7.50 -9.88
C LEU A 40 0.55 -6.28 -9.70
N ARG A 41 0.53 -5.34 -10.65
CA ARG A 41 1.27 -4.08 -10.55
C ARG A 41 0.77 -3.23 -9.37
N GLY A 42 -0.54 -3.11 -9.21
CA GLY A 42 -1.15 -2.42 -8.08
C GLY A 42 -0.77 -3.05 -6.75
N ARG A 43 -0.82 -4.40 -6.66
CA ARG A 43 -0.39 -5.14 -5.48
C ARG A 43 1.10 -4.93 -5.17
N GLY A 44 1.96 -4.96 -6.19
CA GLY A 44 3.39 -4.69 -6.04
C GLY A 44 3.69 -3.26 -5.59
N GLY A 45 2.98 -2.25 -6.12
CA GLY A 45 3.13 -0.85 -5.72
C GLY A 45 2.71 -0.61 -4.26
N VAL A 46 1.51 -1.07 -3.89
CA VAL A 46 0.98 -0.90 -2.51
C VAL A 46 1.79 -1.73 -1.50
N ALA A 47 2.17 -2.96 -1.86
CA ALA A 47 2.94 -3.84 -0.99
C ALA A 47 4.44 -3.49 -0.94
N ALA A 48 5.00 -2.72 -1.88
CA ALA A 48 6.37 -2.23 -1.79
C ALA A 48 6.45 -0.88 -1.04
N LEU A 49 5.47 0.00 -1.24
CA LEU A 49 5.42 1.30 -0.55
C LEU A 49 5.24 1.15 0.96
N THR A 50 4.55 0.12 1.43
CA THR A 50 4.24 -0.03 2.87
C THR A 50 5.44 -0.52 3.71
N PRO A 51 6.12 -1.63 3.36
CA PRO A 51 7.23 -2.17 4.14
C PRO A 51 8.48 -1.30 4.04
N ALA A 52 8.78 -0.74 2.86
CA ALA A 52 9.94 0.13 2.69
C ALA A 52 9.76 1.47 3.44
N ALA A 53 8.57 2.06 3.39
CA ALA A 53 8.27 3.26 4.16
C ALA A 53 8.30 2.97 5.67
N LEU A 54 7.75 1.83 6.10
CA LEU A 54 7.80 1.41 7.51
C LEU A 54 9.24 1.16 7.97
N ALA A 55 10.04 0.44 7.20
CA ALA A 55 11.45 0.18 7.52
C ALA A 55 12.24 1.49 7.63
N ARG A 56 12.00 2.46 6.72
CA ARG A 56 12.60 3.80 6.80
C ARG A 56 12.19 4.53 8.09
N LEU A 57 10.90 4.55 8.43
CA LEU A 57 10.39 5.19 9.64
C LEU A 57 10.96 4.54 10.92
N LEU A 58 11.06 3.20 10.94
CA LEU A 58 11.66 2.48 12.06
C LEU A 58 13.16 2.77 12.16
N GLY A 59 13.89 2.81 11.05
CA GLY A 59 15.30 3.19 11.02
C GLY A 59 15.54 4.60 11.55
N GLU A 60 14.75 5.58 11.09
CA GLU A 60 14.78 6.96 11.59
C GLU A 60 14.42 7.05 13.08
N ARG A 61 13.51 6.19 13.56
CA ARG A 61 13.12 6.17 14.97
C ARG A 61 14.20 5.56 15.85
N LEU A 62 14.85 4.49 15.39
CA LEU A 62 15.89 3.77 16.11
C LEU A 62 17.22 4.52 16.15
N SER A 63 17.52 5.36 15.15
CA SER A 63 18.71 6.22 15.15
C SER A 63 18.62 7.40 16.12
N GLY A 64 17.41 7.75 16.57
CA GLY A 64 17.18 8.78 17.57
C GLY A 64 17.37 8.31 19.01
N PRO A 65 17.53 9.24 19.97
CA PRO A 65 17.62 8.89 21.38
C PRO A 65 16.39 8.11 21.86
N SER A 66 16.65 6.95 22.47
CA SER A 66 15.63 6.21 23.21
C SER A 66 15.28 6.95 24.51
N VAL A 67 13.99 7.07 24.80
CA VAL A 67 13.50 7.77 26.00
C VAL A 67 12.76 6.75 26.85
N GLN A 68 13.08 6.68 28.14
CA GLN A 68 12.38 5.80 29.09
C GLN A 68 10.89 6.16 29.16
N GLY A 69 10.02 5.17 29.36
CA GLY A 69 8.56 5.37 29.34
C GLY A 69 8.09 6.52 30.23
N LYS A 70 8.57 6.58 31.47
CA LYS A 70 8.22 7.63 32.45
C LYS A 70 8.59 9.04 31.99
N ASP A 71 9.68 9.20 31.25
CA ASP A 71 10.12 10.50 30.73
C ASP A 71 9.33 10.90 29.48
N ARG A 72 8.85 9.93 28.70
CA ARG A 72 7.95 10.17 27.58
C ARG A 72 6.61 10.72 28.04
N ASP A 73 6.04 10.14 29.10
CA ASP A 73 4.73 10.55 29.63
C ASP A 73 4.76 12.00 30.14
N LYS A 74 5.82 12.36 30.87
CA LYS A 74 6.05 13.74 31.32
C LYS A 74 6.18 14.71 30.15
N ARG A 75 6.95 14.35 29.12
CA ARG A 75 7.11 15.18 27.89
C ARG A 75 5.79 15.35 27.15
N LEU A 76 4.99 14.29 27.03
CA LEU A 76 3.69 14.29 26.37
C LEU A 76 2.69 15.17 27.14
N ALA A 77 2.57 15.00 28.45
CA ALA A 77 1.71 15.82 29.30
C ALA A 77 2.08 17.31 29.21
N GLY A 78 3.38 17.63 29.24
CA GLY A 78 3.87 19.00 29.05
C GLY A 78 3.52 19.58 27.68
N MET A 79 3.64 18.80 26.60
CA MET A 79 3.25 19.22 25.25
C MET A 79 1.75 19.51 25.16
N ILE A 80 0.91 18.62 25.69
CA ILE A 80 -0.56 18.78 25.70
C ILE A 80 -0.94 20.05 26.47
N ALA A 81 -0.38 20.26 27.65
CA ALA A 81 -0.65 21.44 28.47
C ALA A 81 -0.25 22.74 27.73
N ARG A 82 0.90 22.77 27.03
CA ARG A 82 1.29 23.91 26.20
C ARG A 82 0.30 24.16 25.06
N LYS A 83 -0.08 23.12 24.32
CA LYS A 83 -1.02 23.24 23.19
C LYS A 83 -2.39 23.73 23.65
N ARG A 84 -2.90 23.24 24.78
CA ARG A 84 -4.17 23.71 25.37
C ARG A 84 -4.12 25.19 25.73
N ARG A 85 -3.07 25.64 26.42
CA ARG A 85 -2.89 27.07 26.74
C ARG A 85 -2.82 27.94 25.48
N ALA A 86 -2.09 27.49 24.46
CA ALA A 86 -1.97 28.21 23.18
C ALA A 86 -3.26 28.23 22.36
N HIS A 87 -4.19 27.29 22.59
CA HIS A 87 -5.52 27.29 21.97
C HIS A 87 -6.47 28.21 22.73
N VAL A 88 -6.41 28.23 24.07
CA VAL A 88 -7.20 29.12 24.92
C VAL A 88 -6.79 30.59 24.72
N ALA A 89 -5.51 30.88 24.51
CA ALA A 89 -5.02 32.25 24.27
C ALA A 89 -5.30 32.78 22.84
N ARG A 90 -5.89 31.96 21.95
CA ARG A 90 -6.25 32.33 20.57
C ARG A 90 -7.76 32.44 20.33
N GLY A 91 -8.58 32.07 21.31
CA GLY A 91 -10.03 32.28 21.29
C GLY A 91 -10.39 33.49 22.14
#